data_AF-A0A942CJR9-F1
#
_entry.id   AF-A0A942CJR9-F1
#
_cell.length_a   1.000
_cell.length_b   1.000
_cell.length_c   1.000
_cell.angle_alpha   90.00
_cell.angle_beta   90.00
_cell.angle_gamma   90.00
#
_symmetry.space_group_name_H-M   'P 1'
#
loop_
_entity.id
_entity.type
_entity.pdbx_description
1 polymer ?
#
loop_
_entity_poly.entity_id
_entity_poly.type
_entity_poly.pdbx_seq_one_letter_code
_entity_poly.pdbx_strand_id
1 'polypeptide(L)'
;MNKAPAIAGVDVSPQGVALVGATVMTLTATASDPDGDALSYDWNFGDGSGLANGGPTVQHVFRDAGTLAVALTVRDQAGESATLHTPVKAVSLIGTWIGCALSGTGPQTYEMNQSGTTVSGTYKVPTLQVPFSGTISDPRRLLIRIFDGQLQPWTLDASGNTLVWTSYCALTRQ
;
A
#
# COMPACT_ATOMS: atom_id res chain seq x y z
N MET A 1 -8.35 -19.69 -37.29
CA MET A 1 -7.05 -19.48 -36.61
C MET A 1 -7.37 -19.03 -35.21
N ASN A 2 -6.59 -19.47 -34.22
CA ASN A 2 -6.75 -19.03 -32.83
C ASN A 2 -6.51 -17.52 -32.71
N LYS A 3 -7.23 -16.87 -31.80
CA LYS A 3 -7.06 -15.47 -31.44
C LYS A 3 -6.63 -15.38 -29.99
N ALA A 4 -5.64 -14.54 -29.72
CA ALA A 4 -5.19 -14.29 -28.37
C ALA A 4 -6.33 -13.75 -27.48
N PRO A 5 -6.30 -14.05 -26.17
CA PRO A 5 -7.25 -13.50 -25.22
C PRO A 5 -7.08 -11.99 -25.06
N ALA A 6 -8.12 -11.32 -24.61
CA ALA A 6 -8.12 -9.89 -24.31
C ALA A 6 -8.33 -9.65 -22.81
N ILE A 7 -7.57 -8.71 -22.25
CA ILE A 7 -7.73 -8.23 -20.88
C ILE A 7 -8.47 -6.89 -20.94
N ALA A 8 -9.68 -6.83 -20.41
CA ALA A 8 -10.50 -5.61 -20.36
C ALA A 8 -10.07 -4.66 -19.23
N GLY A 9 -9.54 -5.20 -18.13
CA GLY A 9 -9.03 -4.40 -17.02
C GLY A 9 -8.68 -5.23 -15.78
N VAL A 10 -8.07 -4.55 -14.82
CA VAL A 10 -7.82 -5.06 -13.47
C VAL A 10 -8.34 -4.05 -12.47
N ASP A 11 -9.32 -4.45 -11.67
CA ASP A 11 -9.81 -3.67 -10.54
C ASP A 11 -8.92 -3.92 -9.32
N VAL A 12 -8.54 -2.83 -8.65
CA VAL A 12 -7.69 -2.86 -7.45
C VAL A 12 -8.48 -2.35 -6.26
N SER A 13 -8.58 -3.18 -5.21
CA SER A 13 -9.32 -2.86 -3.99
C SER A 13 -8.49 -3.17 -2.74
N PRO A 14 -8.47 -2.30 -1.72
CA PRO A 14 -9.07 -0.96 -1.73
C PRO A 14 -8.35 -0.03 -2.71
N GLN A 15 -9.04 1.01 -3.16
CA GLN A 15 -8.41 2.01 -4.03
C GLN A 15 -7.32 2.79 -3.27
N GLY A 16 -6.35 3.35 -4.01
CA GLY A 16 -5.30 4.24 -3.52
C GLY A 16 -4.03 3.54 -3.05
N VAL A 17 -3.47 3.99 -1.92
CA VAL A 17 -2.14 3.59 -1.47
C VAL A 17 -2.20 2.41 -0.51
N ALA A 18 -1.35 1.42 -0.76
CA ALA A 18 -1.07 0.32 0.16
C ALA A 18 0.05 0.69 1.15
N LEU A 19 -0.10 0.31 2.41
CA LEU A 19 0.98 0.30 3.38
C LEU A 19 1.76 -1.03 3.27
N VAL A 20 3.08 -0.92 3.05
CA VAL A 20 3.99 -2.06 2.88
C VAL A 20 3.87 -3.03 4.06
N GLY A 21 3.70 -4.31 3.76
CA GLY A 21 3.58 -5.38 4.76
C GLY A 21 2.30 -5.35 5.61
N ALA A 22 1.39 -4.38 5.39
CA ALA A 22 0.19 -4.19 6.23
C ALA A 22 -1.11 -4.32 5.43
N THR A 23 -1.14 -3.76 4.22
CA THR A 23 -2.37 -3.69 3.42
C THR A 23 -2.52 -4.93 2.55
N VAL A 24 -3.61 -5.66 2.73
CA VAL A 24 -4.05 -6.68 1.78
C VAL A 24 -4.78 -6.00 0.62
N MET A 25 -4.21 -6.11 -0.57
CA MET A 25 -4.79 -5.62 -1.82
C MET A 25 -5.42 -6.79 -2.57
N THR A 26 -6.66 -6.66 -2.98
CA THR A 26 -7.36 -7.59 -3.87
C THR A 26 -7.32 -7.04 -5.29
N LEU A 27 -6.86 -7.85 -6.24
CA LEU A 27 -6.84 -7.53 -7.66
C LEU A 27 -7.77 -8.50 -8.39
N THR A 28 -8.66 -7.95 -9.22
CA THR A 28 -9.64 -8.73 -9.99
C THR A 28 -9.55 -8.38 -11.46
N ALA A 29 -9.19 -9.36 -12.28
CA ALA A 29 -9.10 -9.26 -13.73
C ALA A 29 -10.45 -9.50 -14.39
N THR A 30 -10.72 -8.73 -15.44
CA THR A 30 -11.74 -9.06 -16.44
C THR A 30 -11.02 -9.39 -17.74
N ALA A 31 -11.15 -10.64 -18.21
CA ALA A 31 -10.56 -11.11 -19.44
C ALA A 31 -11.50 -12.07 -20.18
N SER A 32 -11.33 -12.16 -21.50
CA SER A 32 -12.15 -13.01 -22.36
C SER A 32 -11.35 -13.48 -23.56
N ASP A 33 -11.63 -14.70 -24.01
CA ASP A 33 -11.12 -15.21 -25.27
C ASP A 33 -12.17 -15.09 -26.39
N PRO A 34 -11.85 -14.55 -27.56
CA PRO A 34 -12.80 -14.43 -28.68
C PRO A 34 -13.28 -15.78 -29.24
N ASP A 35 -12.47 -16.83 -29.11
CA ASP A 35 -12.79 -18.18 -29.59
C ASP A 35 -13.44 -19.03 -28.47
N GLY A 36 -13.48 -18.50 -27.25
CA GLY A 36 -14.15 -19.13 -26.09
C GLY A 36 -13.27 -20.10 -25.32
N ASP A 37 -11.96 -20.06 -25.57
CA ASP A 37 -10.99 -20.93 -24.92
C ASP A 37 -10.87 -20.65 -23.41
N ALA A 38 -10.51 -21.70 -22.66
CA ALA A 38 -10.28 -21.56 -21.22
C ALA A 38 -9.00 -20.75 -20.94
N LEU A 39 -9.06 -19.90 -19.91
CA LEU A 39 -8.00 -18.96 -19.59
C LEU A 39 -7.24 -19.35 -18.33
N SER A 40 -5.92 -19.18 -18.39
CA SER A 40 -5.02 -19.21 -17.23
C SER A 40 -4.50 -17.80 -16.92
N TYR A 41 -4.17 -17.55 -15.65
CA TYR A 41 -3.82 -16.23 -15.14
C TYR A 41 -2.53 -16.31 -14.32
N ASP A 42 -1.50 -15.59 -14.76
CA ASP A 42 -0.22 -15.45 -14.07
C ASP A 42 -0.06 -14.01 -13.59
N TRP A 43 0.12 -13.82 -12.28
CA TRP A 43 0.30 -12.50 -11.67
C TRP A 43 1.74 -12.29 -11.20
N ASN A 44 2.35 -11.17 -11.61
CA ASN A 44 3.60 -10.65 -11.07
C ASN A 44 3.35 -9.28 -10.43
N PHE A 45 3.59 -9.16 -9.14
CA PHE A 45 3.28 -7.94 -8.39
C PHE A 45 4.34 -6.83 -8.53
N GLY A 46 5.51 -7.14 -9.09
CA GLY A 46 6.57 -6.15 -9.31
C GLY A 46 7.36 -5.73 -8.06
N ASP A 47 7.15 -6.40 -6.92
CA ASP A 47 7.82 -6.15 -5.62
C ASP A 47 8.78 -7.28 -5.21
N GLY A 48 9.27 -8.04 -6.20
CA GLY A 48 10.15 -9.19 -5.97
C GLY A 48 9.48 -10.40 -5.28
N SER A 49 8.18 -10.35 -5.00
CA SER A 49 7.44 -11.55 -4.60
C SER A 49 7.33 -12.55 -5.76
N GLY A 50 7.14 -13.83 -5.41
CA GLY A 50 6.95 -14.88 -6.40
C GLY A 50 5.67 -14.70 -7.21
N LEU A 51 5.60 -15.34 -8.38
CA LEU A 51 4.39 -15.36 -9.20
C LEU A 51 3.23 -16.00 -8.45
N ALA A 52 2.03 -15.43 -8.59
CA ALA A 52 0.81 -16.03 -8.08
C ALA A 52 -0.05 -16.60 -9.21
N ASN A 53 -0.46 -17.86 -9.04
CA ASN A 53 -1.32 -18.59 -9.97
C ASN A 53 -2.60 -18.95 -9.19
N GLY A 54 -3.74 -18.34 -9.52
CA GLY A 54 -4.95 -18.47 -8.70
C GLY A 54 -6.26 -18.13 -9.40
N GLY A 55 -6.22 -17.82 -10.70
CA GLY A 55 -7.38 -17.36 -11.46
C GLY A 55 -7.47 -15.83 -11.56
N PRO A 56 -8.64 -15.29 -11.93
CA PRO A 56 -8.81 -13.87 -12.23
C PRO A 56 -8.76 -12.98 -10.98
N THR A 57 -8.86 -13.53 -9.77
CA THR A 57 -8.79 -12.74 -8.52
C THR A 57 -7.67 -13.24 -7.63
N VAL A 58 -6.83 -12.31 -7.15
CA VAL A 58 -5.74 -12.60 -6.20
C VAL A 58 -5.69 -11.57 -5.08
N GLN A 59 -5.18 -11.98 -3.92
CA GLN A 59 -4.86 -11.09 -2.81
C GLN A 59 -3.35 -11.02 -2.61
N HIS A 60 -2.82 -9.82 -2.37
CA HIS A 60 -1.39 -9.60 -2.19
C HIS A 60 -1.09 -8.55 -1.12
N VAL A 61 0.02 -8.72 -0.40
CA VAL A 61 0.57 -7.73 0.52
C VAL A 61 1.95 -7.33 0.02
N PHE A 62 2.07 -6.08 -0.43
CA PHE A 62 3.29 -5.58 -1.06
C PHE A 62 4.47 -5.46 -0.08
N ARG A 63 5.66 -5.82 -0.54
CA ARG A 63 6.91 -5.80 0.25
C ARG A 63 7.77 -4.57 0.00
N ASP A 64 7.69 -4.02 -1.21
CA ASP A 64 8.47 -2.85 -1.62
C ASP A 64 7.59 -1.60 -1.67
N ALA A 65 8.18 -0.45 -1.33
CA ALA A 65 7.55 0.84 -1.53
C ALA A 65 7.85 1.38 -2.94
N GLY A 66 6.89 2.10 -3.52
CA GLY A 66 7.00 2.68 -4.85
C GLY A 66 5.70 2.58 -5.64
N THR A 67 5.74 2.99 -6.90
CA THR A 67 4.69 2.66 -7.87
C THR A 67 5.09 1.36 -8.54
N LEU A 68 4.44 0.27 -8.16
CA LEU A 68 4.72 -1.08 -8.61
C LEU A 68 3.85 -1.40 -9.82
N ALA A 69 4.46 -1.89 -10.89
CA ALA A 69 3.75 -2.28 -12.11
C ALA A 69 3.33 -3.74 -12.02
N VAL A 70 2.12 -3.99 -11.50
CA VAL A 70 1.57 -5.35 -11.44
C VAL A 70 1.28 -5.84 -12.84
N ALA A 71 1.97 -6.89 -13.28
CA ALA A 71 1.76 -7.51 -14.58
C ALA A 71 0.83 -8.72 -14.44
N LEU A 72 -0.29 -8.68 -15.14
CA LEU A 72 -1.16 -9.84 -15.36
C LEU A 72 -0.88 -10.39 -16.75
N THR A 73 -0.54 -11.67 -16.86
CA THR A 73 -0.53 -12.39 -18.14
C THR A 73 -1.67 -13.39 -18.18
N VAL A 74 -2.51 -13.29 -19.20
CA VAL A 74 -3.60 -14.23 -19.46
C VAL A 74 -3.26 -15.05 -20.69
N ARG A 75 -3.37 -16.37 -20.60
CA ARG A 75 -3.08 -17.31 -21.69
C ARG A 75 -4.27 -18.20 -21.99
N ASP A 76 -4.50 -18.48 -23.27
CA ASP A 76 -5.46 -19.48 -23.72
C ASP A 76 -4.82 -20.89 -23.78
N GLN A 77 -5.61 -21.90 -24.12
CA GLN A 77 -5.14 -23.29 -24.24
C GLN A 77 -4.37 -23.57 -25.54
N ALA A 78 -4.50 -22.70 -26.53
CA ALA A 78 -3.81 -22.78 -27.82
C ALA A 78 -2.40 -22.15 -27.78
N GLY A 79 -2.05 -21.49 -26.66
CA GLY A 79 -0.72 -20.97 -26.37
C GLY A 79 -0.55 -19.46 -26.63
N GLU A 80 -1.59 -18.76 -27.09
CA GLU A 80 -1.54 -17.31 -27.23
C GLU A 80 -1.78 -16.61 -25.88
N SER A 81 -1.35 -15.36 -25.78
CA SER A 81 -1.42 -14.63 -24.50
C SER A 81 -1.50 -13.12 -24.66
N ALA A 82 -2.04 -12.47 -23.64
CA ALA A 82 -2.03 -11.02 -23.48
C ALA A 82 -1.48 -10.65 -22.09
N THR A 83 -0.80 -9.51 -22.01
CA THR A 83 -0.27 -8.98 -20.75
C THR A 83 -0.76 -7.55 -20.52
N LEU A 84 -1.21 -7.24 -19.31
CA LEU A 84 -1.60 -5.91 -18.87
C LEU A 84 -0.81 -5.50 -17.63
N HIS A 85 -0.30 -4.26 -17.61
CA HIS A 85 0.36 -3.68 -16.45
C HIS A 85 -0.58 -2.70 -15.73
N THR A 86 -0.81 -2.94 -14.44
CA THR A 86 -1.65 -2.08 -13.58
C THR A 86 -0.77 -1.47 -12.48
N PRO A 87 -0.67 -0.14 -12.39
CA PRO A 87 0.14 0.50 -11.37
C PRO A 87 -0.56 0.42 -9.99
N VAL A 88 0.17 -0.03 -8.98
CA VAL A 88 -0.25 0.02 -7.58
C VAL A 88 0.78 0.81 -6.78
N LYS A 89 0.33 1.81 -6.02
CA LYS A 89 1.19 2.60 -5.16
C LYS A 89 1.28 1.97 -3.78
N ALA A 90 2.48 1.60 -3.36
CA ALA A 90 2.78 1.15 -2.02
C ALA A 90 3.73 2.14 -1.33
N VAL A 91 3.51 2.39 -0.04
CA VAL A 91 4.39 3.25 0.76
C VAL A 91 4.78 2.59 2.06
N SER A 92 5.98 2.90 2.51
CA SER A 92 6.45 2.60 3.86
C SER A 92 6.46 3.89 4.66
N LEU A 93 5.97 3.82 5.89
CA LEU A 93 6.02 4.94 6.83
C LEU A 93 7.41 5.14 7.43
N ILE A 94 8.39 4.28 7.12
CA ILE A 94 9.77 4.44 7.57
C ILE A 94 10.31 5.79 7.09
N GLY A 95 10.87 6.54 8.04
CA GLY A 95 11.57 7.79 7.78
C GLY A 95 11.17 8.91 8.74
N THR A 96 11.60 10.11 8.38
CA THR A 96 11.33 11.32 9.17
C THR A 96 10.04 11.97 8.69
N TRP A 97 9.15 12.23 9.63
CA TRP A 97 7.92 12.97 9.43
C TRP A 97 7.95 14.24 10.28
N ILE A 98 7.43 15.33 9.75
CA ILE A 98 7.40 16.63 10.41
C ILE A 98 5.97 17.10 10.52
N GLY A 99 5.59 17.59 11.69
CA GLY A 99 4.30 18.25 11.85
C GLY A 99 3.86 18.35 13.30
N CYS A 100 2.62 18.81 13.48
CA CYS A 100 1.95 18.99 14.77
C CYS A 100 2.83 19.61 15.86
N ALA A 101 3.11 20.91 15.76
CA ALA A 101 3.68 21.64 16.88
C ALA A 101 2.66 21.75 18.03
N LEU A 102 2.58 20.74 18.90
CA LEU A 102 1.85 20.86 20.16
C LEU A 102 2.59 21.88 21.03
N SER A 103 2.03 23.08 21.13
CA SER A 103 2.43 24.21 21.98
C SER A 103 3.92 24.63 21.90
N GLY A 104 4.23 25.55 20.98
CA GLY A 104 5.30 26.54 21.16
C GLY A 104 6.77 26.09 21.12
N THR A 105 7.07 24.83 20.83
CA THR A 105 8.43 24.24 20.93
C THR A 105 9.22 24.13 19.61
N GLY A 106 8.70 24.68 18.50
CA GLY A 106 9.33 24.60 17.18
C GLY A 106 8.92 23.36 16.37
N PRO A 107 9.53 23.11 15.20
CA PRO A 107 9.20 21.99 14.33
C PRO A 107 9.51 20.66 15.03
N GLN A 108 8.52 19.77 15.06
CA GLN A 108 8.62 18.48 15.74
C GLN A 108 8.89 17.39 14.70
N THR A 109 9.82 16.49 15.01
CA THR A 109 10.19 15.38 14.11
C THR A 109 9.73 14.06 14.70
N TYR A 110 9.27 13.19 13.83
CA TYR A 110 8.81 11.84 14.14
C TYR A 110 9.62 10.88 13.27
N GLU A 111 10.55 10.16 13.90
CA GLU A 111 11.28 9.09 13.24
C GLU A 111 10.44 7.82 13.34
N MET A 112 9.72 7.49 12.27
CA MET A 112 8.85 6.34 12.19
C MET A 112 9.60 5.11 11.69
N ASN A 113 9.24 3.98 12.27
CA ASN A 113 9.65 2.65 11.82
C ASN A 113 8.39 1.78 11.69
N GLN A 114 8.11 1.31 10.47
CA GLN A 114 7.00 0.42 10.19
C GLN A 114 7.51 -1.00 9.98
N SER A 115 6.85 -1.96 10.62
CA SER A 115 7.07 -3.39 10.40
C SER A 115 5.72 -4.08 10.30
N GLY A 116 5.31 -4.40 9.07
CA GLY A 116 3.98 -4.92 8.79
C GLY A 116 2.89 -3.99 9.35
N THR A 117 2.01 -4.54 10.17
CA THR A 117 0.91 -3.79 10.83
C THR A 117 1.34 -3.02 12.08
N THR A 118 2.63 -3.04 12.46
CA THR A 118 3.13 -2.30 13.63
C THR A 118 3.87 -1.05 13.19
N VAL A 119 3.66 0.05 13.91
CA VAL A 119 4.43 1.29 13.76
C VAL A 119 5.03 1.65 15.12
N SER A 120 6.30 1.98 15.15
CA SER A 120 6.99 2.52 16.32
C SER A 120 7.84 3.70 15.92
N GLY A 121 8.38 4.41 16.90
CA GLY A 121 9.28 5.50 16.58
C GLY A 121 9.65 6.34 17.77
N THR A 122 10.37 7.42 17.46
CA THR A 122 10.72 8.45 18.44
C THR A 122 10.18 9.78 17.97
N TYR A 123 9.41 10.41 18.83
CA TYR A 123 9.08 11.80 18.75
C TYR A 123 10.24 12.63 19.30
N LYS A 124 10.74 13.61 18.56
CA LYS A 124 11.86 14.46 18.97
C LYS A 124 11.51 15.95 18.86
N VAL A 125 11.77 16.64 19.97
CA VAL A 125 11.92 18.10 20.05
C VAL A 125 13.32 18.42 20.60
N PRO A 126 13.83 19.66 20.49
CA PRO A 126 15.21 19.98 20.88
C PRO A 126 15.60 19.54 22.30
N THR A 127 14.64 19.47 23.22
CA THR A 127 14.88 19.18 24.64
C THR A 127 14.34 17.82 25.11
N LEU A 128 13.64 17.07 24.25
CA LEU A 128 12.93 15.86 24.67
C LEU A 128 12.80 14.86 23.53
N GLN A 129 13.01 13.59 23.85
CA GLN A 129 12.73 12.47 22.97
C GLN A 129 11.79 11.49 23.67
N VAL A 130 10.68 11.16 23.03
CA VAL A 130 9.65 10.27 23.58
C VAL A 130 9.39 9.12 22.62
N PRO A 131 9.52 7.85 23.06
CA PRO A 131 9.15 6.73 22.21
C PRO A 131 7.62 6.67 22.03
N PHE A 132 7.19 6.25 20.85
CA PHE A 132 5.79 5.93 20.59
C PHE A 132 5.64 4.57 19.92
N SER A 133 4.43 4.02 20.01
CA SER A 133 4.04 2.81 19.31
C SER A 133 2.59 2.90 18.85
N GLY A 134 2.25 2.09 17.86
CA GLY A 134 0.96 2.07 17.23
C GLY A 134 0.77 0.88 16.31
N THR A 135 -0.43 0.77 15.75
CA THR A 135 -0.82 -0.28 14.82
C THR A 135 -1.51 0.30 13.60
N ILE A 136 -1.45 -0.43 12.49
CA ILE A 136 -2.22 -0.18 11.28
C ILE A 136 -3.44 -1.10 11.34
N SER A 137 -4.63 -0.51 11.40
CA SER A 137 -5.91 -1.24 11.54
C SER A 137 -6.69 -1.32 10.23
N ASP A 138 -6.34 -0.47 9.26
CA ASP A 138 -6.91 -0.43 7.92
C ASP A 138 -5.83 0.12 6.96
N PRO A 139 -5.88 -0.20 5.65
CA PRO A 139 -5.00 0.31 4.60
C PRO A 139 -4.54 1.76 4.75
N ARG A 140 -5.40 2.63 5.28
CA ARG A 140 -5.09 4.03 5.49
C ARG A 140 -5.23 4.48 6.93
N ARG A 141 -5.63 3.64 7.89
CA ARG A 141 -5.82 4.05 9.29
C ARG A 141 -4.78 3.45 10.21
N LEU A 142 -4.23 4.33 11.03
CA LEU A 142 -3.29 4.01 12.08
C LEU A 142 -3.89 4.38 13.43
N LEU A 143 -3.51 3.65 14.46
CA LEU A 143 -3.75 3.99 15.85
C LEU A 143 -2.38 4.16 16.51
N ILE A 144 -1.99 5.39 16.78
CA ILE A 144 -0.66 5.72 17.34
C ILE A 144 -0.86 6.31 18.73
N ARG A 145 -0.07 5.86 19.72
CA ARG A 145 -0.04 6.47 21.06
C ARG A 145 1.07 7.51 21.12
N ILE A 146 0.73 8.78 21.31
CA ILE A 146 1.72 9.84 21.47
C ILE A 146 1.34 10.69 22.69
N PHE A 147 2.32 11.00 23.54
CA PHE A 147 2.23 11.90 24.72
C PHE A 147 1.38 11.46 25.92
N ASP A 148 0.14 10.99 25.71
CA ASP A 148 -0.85 10.75 26.78
C ASP A 148 -1.12 9.26 27.06
N GLY A 149 -0.46 8.38 26.30
CA GLY A 149 -0.69 6.92 26.34
C GLY A 149 -2.01 6.47 25.70
N GLN A 150 -2.84 7.38 25.20
CA GLN A 150 -4.07 7.09 24.49
C GLN A 150 -3.79 6.83 23.01
N LEU A 151 -4.56 5.92 22.41
CA LEU A 151 -4.48 5.65 20.97
C LEU A 151 -5.22 6.75 20.21
N GLN A 152 -4.50 7.44 19.34
CA GLN A 152 -5.05 8.46 18.45
C GLN A 152 -5.18 7.91 17.04
N PRO A 153 -6.32 8.12 16.34
CA PRO A 153 -6.53 7.66 14.98
C PRO A 153 -5.88 8.61 13.97
N TRP A 154 -4.94 8.10 13.18
CA TRP A 154 -4.33 8.83 12.07
C TRP A 154 -4.77 8.23 10.74
N THR A 155 -4.95 9.07 9.74
CA THR A 155 -5.29 8.64 8.37
C THR A 155 -4.21 9.07 7.41
N LEU A 156 -3.70 8.11 6.62
CA LEU A 156 -2.80 8.38 5.51
C LEU A 156 -3.60 8.90 4.30
N ASP A 157 -3.14 10.01 3.74
CA ASP A 157 -3.75 10.58 2.55
C ASP A 157 -3.56 9.69 1.31
N ALA A 158 -4.31 9.99 0.24
CA ALA A 158 -4.21 9.24 -1.01
C ALA A 158 -2.84 9.41 -1.70
N SER A 159 -2.04 10.41 -1.30
CA SER A 159 -0.68 10.60 -1.81
C SER A 159 0.33 9.71 -1.08
N GLY A 160 0.02 9.22 0.13
CA GLY A 160 0.94 8.47 0.97
C GLY A 160 2.01 9.33 1.64
N ASN A 161 1.85 10.66 1.64
CA ASN A 161 2.84 11.61 2.15
C ASN A 161 2.39 12.38 3.39
N THR A 162 1.10 12.31 3.72
CA THR A 162 0.53 13.05 4.85
C THR A 162 -0.27 12.12 5.75
N LEU A 163 0.07 12.11 7.04
CA LEU A 163 -0.74 11.48 8.10
C LEU A 163 -1.54 12.56 8.80
N VAL A 164 -2.86 12.41 8.87
CA VAL A 164 -3.77 13.39 9.48
C VAL A 164 -4.48 12.77 10.69
N TRP A 165 -4.39 13.40 11.85
CA TRP A 165 -5.16 13.02 13.03
C TRP A 165 -6.37 13.93 13.24
N THR A 166 -6.17 15.24 13.15
CA THR A 166 -7.23 16.26 13.29
C THR A 166 -7.02 17.37 12.27
N SER A 167 -7.96 18.32 12.19
CA SER A 167 -7.80 19.53 11.37
C SER A 167 -6.60 20.39 11.76
N TYR A 168 -6.04 20.19 12.96
CA TYR A 168 -4.92 20.97 13.50
C TYR A 168 -3.62 20.18 13.57
N CYS A 169 -3.65 18.88 13.23
CA CYS A 169 -2.49 18.01 13.35
C CYS A 169 -2.37 17.08 12.15
N ALA A 170 -1.38 17.38 11.31
CA ALA A 170 -0.89 16.54 10.25
C ALA A 170 0.64 16.41 10.33
N LEU A 171 1.14 15.24 9.96
CA LEU A 171 2.56 14.97 9.75
C LEU A 171 2.79 14.78 8.26
N THR A 172 3.80 15.45 7.73
CA THR A 172 4.22 15.32 6.33
C THR A 172 5.59 14.67 6.28
N ARG A 173 5.79 13.78 5.31
CA ARG A 173 7.10 13.17 5.08
C ARG A 173 8.13 14.25 4.71
N GLN A 174 9.30 14.21 5.36
CA GLN A 174 10.44 15.09 5.07
C GLN A 174 11.20 14.62 3.83
#